data_AF-A0ABD4A856-F1
#
_entry.id   AF-A0ABD4A856-F1
#
_cell.length_a   1.000
_cell.length_b   1.000
_cell.length_c   1.000
_cell.angle_alpha   90.00
_cell.angle_beta   90.00
_cell.angle_gamma   90.00
#
_symmetry.space_group_name_H-M   'P 1'
#
loop_
_entity.id
_entity.type
_entity.pdbx_description
1 polymer ?
#
loop_
_entity_poly.entity_id
_entity_poly.type
_entity_poly.pdbx_seq_one_letter_code
_entity_poly.pdbx_strand_id
1 'polypeptide(L)'
;MLDGTLFASEHGNSANDEINRIEAGQNYGWPIIEGYEEQDGMVSPLFTSGDESTWAPSGMGYHNGKLYVSALRGTAVLEFDLETGEYREVITDLGRIRDVLIEGDNLFFISNNSDGRGNPQKNDDKLYRISLSKN
;
A
#
# COMPACT_ATOMS: atom_id res chain seq x y z
N MET A 1 -20.63 -2.31 2.59
CA MET A 1 -20.32 -1.53 1.37
C MET A 1 -19.30 -0.48 1.78
N LEU A 2 -18.28 -0.24 0.96
CA LEU A 2 -17.46 0.97 1.06
C LEU A 2 -18.41 2.17 0.92
N ASP A 3 -18.38 3.08 1.87
CA ASP A 3 -19.22 4.29 1.95
C ASP A 3 -18.88 5.36 0.89
N GLY A 4 -18.16 4.96 -0.17
CA GLY A 4 -17.61 5.87 -1.18
C GLY A 4 -16.30 6.53 -0.76
N THR A 5 -15.72 6.21 0.40
CA THR A 5 -14.40 6.71 0.78
C THR A 5 -13.35 6.24 -0.23
N LEU A 6 -12.58 7.20 -0.75
CA LEU A 6 -11.44 6.96 -1.61
C LEU A 6 -10.16 6.93 -0.76
N PHE A 7 -9.28 5.99 -1.05
CA PHE A 7 -7.93 5.93 -0.49
C PHE A 7 -6.92 5.94 -1.63
N ALA A 8 -5.74 6.51 -1.39
CA ALA A 8 -4.61 6.45 -2.31
C ALA A 8 -3.34 6.06 -1.56
N SER A 9 -2.45 5.34 -2.24
CA SER A 9 -1.07 5.14 -1.76
C SER A 9 -0.11 5.99 -2.58
N GLU A 10 0.92 6.53 -1.94
CA GLU A 10 1.89 7.42 -2.56
C GLU A 10 3.32 7.01 -2.20
N HIS A 11 4.22 7.16 -3.17
CA HIS A 11 5.65 7.07 -2.94
C HIS A 11 6.14 8.40 -2.38
N GLY A 12 6.83 8.38 -1.26
CA GLY A 12 7.62 9.53 -0.85
C GLY A 12 8.89 9.67 -1.69
N ASN A 13 9.66 10.73 -1.45
CA ASN A 13 10.83 11.07 -2.24
C ASN A 13 11.96 10.04 -2.12
N SER A 14 12.17 9.52 -0.90
CA SER A 14 13.19 8.51 -0.60
C SER A 14 12.74 7.48 0.44
N ALA A 15 11.92 7.95 1.38
CA ALA A 15 11.18 7.22 2.39
C ALA A 15 9.84 7.96 2.57
N ASN A 16 9.17 7.86 3.72
CA ASN A 16 7.88 8.52 3.97
C ASN A 16 6.80 8.16 2.94
N ASP A 17 6.73 6.90 2.52
CA ASP A 17 5.62 6.44 1.68
C ASP A 17 4.31 6.54 2.44
N GLU A 18 3.20 6.85 1.76
CA GLU A 18 1.97 7.25 2.43
C GLU A 18 0.75 6.46 2.00
N ILE A 19 -0.21 6.32 2.91
CA ILE A 19 -1.59 5.97 2.62
C ILE A 19 -2.48 7.15 3.04
N ASN A 20 -3.24 7.68 2.10
CA ASN A 20 -4.05 8.87 2.24
C ASN A 20 -5.53 8.55 2.11
N ARG A 21 -6.36 9.11 3.01
CA ARG A 21 -7.82 9.17 2.81
C ARG A 21 -8.14 10.40 1.98
N ILE A 22 -8.72 10.18 0.80
CA ILE A 22 -8.89 11.23 -0.22
C ILE A 22 -10.24 11.91 -0.07
N GLU A 23 -10.21 13.24 0.08
CA GLU A 23 -11.36 14.12 0.08
C GLU A 23 -11.24 15.16 -1.05
N ALA A 24 -12.36 15.49 -1.66
CA ALA A 24 -12.39 16.40 -2.79
C ALA A 24 -11.90 17.81 -2.39
N GLY A 25 -10.93 18.33 -3.13
CA GLY A 25 -10.41 19.69 -2.96
C GLY A 25 -9.33 19.86 -1.88
N GLN A 26 -8.92 18.78 -1.21
CA GLN A 26 -7.84 18.84 -0.22
C GLN A 26 -6.44 18.87 -0.86
N ASN A 27 -5.49 19.44 -0.14
CA ASN A 27 -4.07 19.48 -0.48
C ASN A 27 -3.30 18.51 0.42
N TYR A 28 -2.65 17.50 -0.17
CA TYR A 28 -1.89 16.45 0.54
C TYR A 28 -0.41 16.81 0.71
N GLY A 29 -0.07 18.08 0.55
CA GLY A 29 1.13 18.64 1.16
C GLY A 29 2.38 18.67 0.29
N TRP A 30 2.61 17.67 -0.56
CA TRP A 30 3.82 17.62 -1.38
C TRP A 30 3.99 18.87 -2.29
N PRO A 31 5.19 19.48 -2.37
CA PRO A 31 6.46 19.10 -1.74
C PRO A 31 6.76 19.85 -0.43
N ILE A 32 5.76 20.45 0.21
CA ILE A 32 5.93 21.32 1.39
C ILE A 32 5.98 20.51 2.69
N ILE A 33 5.10 19.51 2.82
CA ILE A 33 5.13 18.54 3.92
C ILE A 33 5.26 17.11 3.34
N GLU A 34 5.90 16.23 4.10
CA GLU A 34 6.01 14.79 3.80
C GLU A 34 5.94 13.97 5.11
N GLY A 35 5.27 12.82 5.10
CA GLY A 35 5.25 11.89 6.23
C GLY A 35 4.54 12.47 7.45
N TYR A 36 5.26 12.67 8.55
CA TYR A 36 4.69 13.16 9.82
C TYR A 36 4.62 14.69 9.93
N GLU A 37 5.08 15.41 8.91
CA GLU A 37 5.03 16.87 8.90
C GLU A 37 3.57 17.38 8.80
N GLU A 38 3.31 18.53 9.42
CA GLU A 38 1.99 19.16 9.44
C GLU A 38 2.11 20.66 9.10
N GLN A 39 1.15 21.16 8.33
CA GLN A 39 1.03 22.60 8.05
C GLN A 39 -0.42 23.00 7.80
N ASP A 40 -0.79 24.21 8.23
CA ASP A 40 -2.11 24.78 8.00
C ASP A 40 -2.53 24.71 6.52
N GLY A 41 -3.72 24.16 6.27
CA GLY A 41 -4.29 24.01 4.94
C GLY A 41 -3.79 22.78 4.16
N MET A 42 -3.06 21.88 4.82
CA MET A 42 -2.58 20.62 4.24
C MET A 42 -3.06 19.43 5.09
N VAL A 43 -3.20 18.27 4.45
CA VAL A 43 -3.66 17.03 5.07
C VAL A 43 -2.49 16.07 5.16
N SER A 44 -2.14 15.68 6.38
CA SER A 44 -1.14 14.64 6.66
C SER A 44 -1.74 13.24 6.44
N PRO A 45 -0.90 12.24 6.13
CA PRO A 45 -1.36 10.92 5.76
C PRO A 45 -1.96 10.13 6.91
N LEU A 46 -2.81 9.16 6.56
CA LEU A 46 -3.39 8.22 7.54
C LEU A 46 -2.33 7.24 8.05
N PHE A 47 -1.41 6.83 7.17
CA PHE A 47 -0.25 6.03 7.49
C PHE A 47 0.96 6.55 6.74
N THR A 48 2.13 6.50 7.37
CA THR A 48 3.41 6.72 6.69
C THR A 48 4.43 5.65 7.07
N SER A 49 5.32 5.30 6.15
CA SER A 49 6.45 4.40 6.43
C SER A 49 7.48 5.03 7.37
N GLY A 50 7.40 6.36 7.58
CA GLY A 50 8.46 7.13 8.21
C GLY A 50 9.72 7.16 7.36
N ASP A 51 10.78 7.76 7.92
CA ASP A 51 12.07 7.98 7.28
C ASP A 51 13.00 6.76 7.34
N GLU A 52 12.77 5.84 8.28
CA GLU A 52 13.59 4.63 8.47
C GLU A 52 13.21 3.47 7.54
N SER A 53 12.04 3.53 6.89
CA SER A 53 11.52 2.45 6.03
C SER A 53 11.07 2.96 4.66
N THR A 54 11.02 2.06 3.68
CA THR A 54 10.47 2.36 2.35
C THR A 54 9.65 1.16 1.87
N TRP A 55 8.34 1.34 1.77
CA TRP A 55 7.43 0.38 1.20
C TRP A 55 7.48 0.41 -0.34
N ALA A 56 7.57 1.61 -0.93
CA ALA A 56 7.29 1.90 -2.33
C ALA A 56 5.94 1.28 -2.77
N PRO A 57 4.81 1.79 -2.24
CA PRO A 57 3.49 1.20 -2.41
C PRO A 57 2.93 1.43 -3.81
N SER A 58 2.03 0.56 -4.26
CA SER A 58 1.47 0.64 -5.62
C SER A 58 -0.04 0.36 -5.65
N GLY A 59 -0.47 -0.86 -6.00
CA GLY A 59 -1.89 -1.20 -6.00
C GLY A 59 -2.43 -1.44 -4.59
N MET A 60 -3.74 -1.23 -4.44
CA MET A 60 -4.45 -1.34 -3.17
C MET A 60 -5.86 -1.91 -3.35
N GLY A 61 -6.32 -2.68 -2.36
CA GLY A 61 -7.68 -3.20 -2.27
C GLY A 61 -8.22 -3.10 -0.85
N TYR A 62 -9.54 -2.95 -0.70
CA TYR A 62 -10.19 -2.89 0.60
C TYR A 62 -10.97 -4.17 0.90
N HIS A 63 -10.91 -4.63 2.15
CA HIS A 63 -11.75 -5.71 2.65
C HIS A 63 -11.97 -5.59 4.17
N ASN A 64 -13.23 -5.58 4.60
CA ASN A 64 -13.65 -5.65 6.00
C ASN A 64 -12.89 -4.72 6.97
N GLY A 65 -12.80 -3.43 6.63
CA GLY A 65 -12.14 -2.42 7.47
C GLY A 65 -10.63 -2.34 7.30
N LYS A 66 -10.06 -3.10 6.36
CA LYS A 66 -8.62 -3.15 6.11
C LYS A 66 -8.26 -2.77 4.69
N LEU A 67 -7.10 -2.16 4.51
CA LEU A 67 -6.48 -1.94 3.20
C LEU A 67 -5.34 -2.94 3.02
N TYR A 68 -5.36 -3.63 1.89
CA TYR A 68 -4.27 -4.47 1.41
C TYR A 68 -3.52 -3.68 0.35
N VAL A 69 -2.23 -3.42 0.56
CA VAL A 69 -1.42 -2.57 -0.31
C VAL A 69 -0.19 -3.34 -0.75
N SER A 70 0.05 -3.41 -2.06
CA SER A 70 1.29 -3.98 -2.58
C SER A 70 2.48 -3.06 -2.31
N ALA A 71 3.60 -3.63 -1.90
CA ALA A 71 4.85 -2.93 -1.67
C ALA A 71 5.95 -3.46 -2.61
N LEU A 72 6.56 -2.56 -3.37
CA LEU A 72 7.59 -2.89 -4.35
C LEU A 72 8.96 -3.06 -3.67
N ARG A 73 9.39 -2.06 -2.90
CA ARG A 73 10.69 -2.09 -2.21
C ARG A 73 10.58 -2.82 -0.87
N GLY A 74 9.42 -2.71 -0.22
CA GLY A 74 9.08 -3.50 0.97
C GLY A 74 8.87 -4.99 0.68
N THR A 75 8.73 -5.39 -0.61
CA THR A 75 8.61 -6.79 -1.05
C THR A 75 7.52 -7.59 -0.34
N ALA A 76 6.38 -6.95 -0.13
CA ALA A 76 5.28 -7.52 0.64
C ALA A 76 3.91 -7.11 0.09
N VAL A 77 2.86 -7.78 0.54
CA VAL A 77 1.54 -7.16 0.68
C VAL A 77 1.39 -6.75 2.14
N LEU A 78 1.09 -5.47 2.35
CA LEU A 78 0.85 -4.85 3.65
C LEU A 78 -0.66 -4.83 3.93
N GLU A 79 -1.05 -5.15 5.16
CA GLU A 79 -2.42 -5.01 5.67
C GLU A 79 -2.44 -3.84 6.66
N PHE A 80 -3.20 -2.79 6.35
CA PHE A 80 -3.45 -1.63 7.20
C PHE A 80 -4.84 -1.75 7.82
N ASP A 81 -4.91 -1.70 9.13
CA ASP A 81 -6.17 -1.73 9.89
C ASP A 81 -6.66 -0.30 10.14
N LEU A 82 -7.80 0.05 9.54
CA LEU A 82 -8.34 1.40 9.61
C LEU A 82 -8.94 1.75 10.98
N GLU A 83 -9.19 0.75 11.83
CA GLU A 83 -9.71 0.95 13.19
C GLU A 83 -8.57 1.17 14.17
N THR A 84 -7.52 0.35 14.12
CA THR A 84 -6.42 0.43 15.09
C THR A 84 -5.33 1.41 14.70
N GLY A 85 -5.21 1.76 13.42
CA GLY A 85 -4.08 2.55 12.92
C GLY A 85 -2.77 1.77 12.88
N GLU A 86 -2.82 0.44 12.96
CA GLU A 86 -1.66 -0.44 12.83
C GLU A 86 -1.58 -1.05 11.42
N TYR A 87 -0.37 -1.46 11.02
CA TYR A 87 -0.18 -2.24 9.80
C TYR A 87 0.79 -3.40 10.02
N ARG A 88 0.73 -4.40 9.15
CA ARG A 88 1.62 -5.57 9.16
C ARG A 88 1.84 -6.13 7.76
N GLU A 89 2.92 -6.88 7.59
CA GLU A 89 3.14 -7.71 6.40
C GLU A 89 2.28 -8.97 6.47
N VAL A 90 1.53 -9.28 5.42
CA VAL A 90 0.67 -10.48 5.34
C VAL A 90 1.10 -11.46 4.25
N ILE A 91 1.91 -11.00 3.29
CA ILE A 91 2.50 -11.82 2.24
C ILE A 91 3.94 -11.35 2.04
N THR A 92 4.90 -12.25 2.18
CA THR A 92 6.34 -11.99 2.06
C THR A 92 6.99 -13.01 1.12
N ASP A 93 8.30 -12.91 0.91
CA ASP A 93 9.12 -13.92 0.22
C ASP A 93 8.81 -14.16 -1.27
N LEU A 94 8.04 -13.25 -1.90
CA LEU A 94 7.69 -13.29 -3.32
C LEU A 94 8.37 -12.16 -4.14
N GLY A 95 9.15 -11.32 -3.46
CA GLY A 95 9.80 -10.16 -4.06
C GLY A 95 8.85 -8.98 -4.21
N ARG A 96 9.05 -8.20 -5.27
CA ARG A 96 8.33 -6.94 -5.52
C ARG A 96 6.88 -7.25 -5.88
N ILE A 97 5.91 -6.63 -5.22
CA ILE A 97 4.48 -6.79 -5.58
C ILE A 97 3.99 -5.45 -6.16
N ARG A 98 3.27 -5.50 -7.29
CA ARG A 98 2.85 -4.28 -8.00
C ARG A 98 1.39 -3.93 -7.83
N ASP A 99 0.53 -4.93 -7.77
CA ASP A 99 -0.90 -4.68 -7.77
C ASP A 99 -1.62 -5.76 -6.97
N VAL A 100 -2.78 -5.37 -6.43
CA VAL A 100 -3.69 -6.26 -5.72
C VAL A 100 -5.12 -6.01 -6.20
N LEU A 101 -5.94 -7.07 -6.20
CA LEU A 101 -7.36 -7.01 -6.49
C LEU A 101 -8.08 -7.90 -5.50
N ILE A 102 -9.18 -7.40 -4.94
CA ILE A 102 -10.04 -8.18 -4.04
C ILE A 102 -11.37 -8.47 -4.73
N GLU A 103 -11.72 -9.76 -4.79
CA GLU A 103 -13.01 -10.24 -5.29
C GLU A 103 -13.62 -11.22 -4.30
N GLY A 104 -14.70 -10.78 -3.63
CA GLY A 104 -15.27 -11.51 -2.49
C GLY A 104 -14.25 -11.64 -1.36
N ASP A 105 -14.00 -12.87 -0.93
CA ASP A 105 -12.98 -13.20 0.08
C ASP A 105 -11.62 -13.58 -0.55
N ASN A 106 -11.41 -13.34 -1.85
CA ASN A 106 -10.13 -13.65 -2.49
C ASN A 106 -9.29 -12.39 -2.68
N LEU A 107 -8.03 -12.46 -2.25
CA LEU A 107 -6.99 -11.49 -2.60
C LEU A 107 -6.16 -12.06 -3.75
N PHE A 108 -6.22 -11.39 -4.89
CA PHE A 108 -5.32 -11.59 -6.01
C PHE A 108 -4.20 -10.56 -5.95
N PHE A 109 -2.99 -10.94 -6.34
CA PHE A 109 -1.85 -10.01 -6.40
C PHE A 109 -0.80 -10.50 -7.41
N ILE A 110 -0.04 -9.56 -7.97
CA ILE A 110 0.95 -9.83 -9.01
C ILE A 110 2.37 -9.44 -8.58
N SER A 111 3.34 -10.34 -8.78
CA SER A 111 4.75 -10.00 -8.62
C SER A 111 5.23 -9.07 -9.73
N ASN A 112 6.34 -8.38 -9.48
CA ASN A 112 6.97 -7.47 -10.42
C ASN A 112 8.49 -7.46 -10.26
N ASN A 113 9.07 -8.65 -10.27
CA ASN A 113 10.50 -8.86 -10.14
C ASN A 113 11.25 -8.56 -11.45
N SER A 114 10.55 -8.45 -12.57
CA SER A 114 11.12 -8.19 -13.90
C SER A 114 11.18 -6.70 -14.31
N ASP A 115 10.79 -5.74 -13.46
CA ASP A 115 10.84 -4.29 -13.75
C ASP A 115 12.25 -3.66 -13.82
N GLY A 116 13.30 -4.47 -13.78
CA GLY A 116 14.69 -4.00 -13.75
C GLY A 116 15.17 -3.51 -12.38
N ARG A 117 14.32 -3.55 -11.34
CA ARG A 117 14.70 -3.26 -9.94
C ARG A 117 14.59 -4.49 -9.03
N GLY A 118 14.12 -5.62 -9.55
CA GLY A 118 14.02 -6.90 -8.85
C GLY A 118 15.10 -7.91 -9.21
N ASN A 119 15.02 -9.09 -8.59
CA ASN A 119 15.86 -10.26 -8.86
C ASN A 119 14.99 -11.39 -9.44
N PRO A 120 14.64 -11.34 -10.74
CA PRO A 120 13.64 -12.22 -11.32
C PRO A 120 14.08 -13.69 -11.27
N GLN A 121 13.17 -14.55 -10.83
CA GLN A 121 13.34 -15.99 -10.90
C GLN A 121 12.84 -16.53 -12.24
N LYS A 122 13.16 -17.80 -12.52
CA LYS A 122 12.60 -18.50 -13.67
C LYS A 122 11.06 -18.51 -13.56
N ASN A 123 10.39 -18.03 -14.60
CA ASN A 123 8.94 -17.88 -14.71
C ASN A 123 8.33 -16.74 -13.89
N ASP A 124 9.12 -15.74 -13.47
CA ASP A 124 8.55 -14.45 -13.07
C ASP A 124 8.10 -13.67 -14.32
N ASP A 125 7.05 -12.84 -14.24
CA ASP A 125 6.21 -12.57 -13.06
C ASP A 125 4.96 -13.47 -12.96
N LYS A 126 4.35 -13.52 -11.77
CA LYS A 126 3.24 -14.43 -11.46
C LYS A 126 2.05 -13.71 -10.83
N LEU A 127 0.86 -14.18 -11.19
CA LEU A 127 -0.39 -13.87 -10.51
C LEU A 127 -0.66 -14.93 -9.43
N TYR A 128 -0.92 -14.47 -8.22
CA TYR A 128 -1.24 -15.31 -7.06
C TYR A 128 -2.67 -15.06 -6.60
N ARG A 129 -3.21 -16.00 -5.82
CA ARG A 129 -4.50 -15.88 -5.15
C ARG A 129 -4.42 -16.51 -3.76
N ILE A 130 -4.89 -15.79 -2.74
CA ILE A 130 -5.12 -16.32 -1.39
C ILE A 130 -6.55 -16.01 -0.92
N SER A 131 -7.02 -16.74 0.10
CA SER A 131 -8.30 -16.47 0.75
C SER A 131 -8.09 -15.55 1.96
N LEU A 132 -8.94 -14.53 2.11
CA LEU A 132 -9.03 -13.62 3.25
C LEU A 132 -10.07 -14.08 4.29
N SER A 133 -10.85 -15.12 3.97
CA SER A 133 -11.75 -15.75 4.92
C SER A 133 -10.98 -16.20 6.16
N LYS A 134 -11.46 -15.84 7.36
CA LYS A 134 -10.81 -16.09 8.66
C LYS A 134 -10.19 -17.49 8.77
N ASN A 135 -8.90 -17.54 9.13
CA ASN A 135 -8.38 -18.59 10.00
C ASN A 135 -8.73 -18.26 11.45
#